data_AF-A0A7U9C2T7-F1
#
_entry.id   AF-A0A7U9C2T7-F1
#
_cell.length_a   1.000
_cell.length_b   1.000
_cell.length_c   1.000
_cell.angle_alpha   90.00
_cell.angle_beta   90.00
_cell.angle_gamma   90.00
#
_symmetry.space_group_name_H-M   'P 1'
#
loop_
_entity.id
_entity.type
_entity.pdbx_description
1 polymer ?
#
loop_
_entity_poly.entity_id
_entity_poly.type
_entity_poly.pdbx_seq_one_letter_code
_entity_poly.pdbx_strand_id
1 'polypeptide(L)'
;MAHVEGNVEMDWIIIVFILMLVIAPVMWLKPSPRQKRQQVLRSQIAKQGVSIKLEKPPLHYFRGTMPAYRWHFCQEGPGPDFLLVRDSNASEALEPYYAGWRWRIAPLRPLPDNAAIPLKALLERLPQDALVVQSTPYALTLWWWESQTAERFATYLPEFQQLRESLRGRADQPFSQPLKGTEQASSTVSDQDAGLS
;
A
#
# COMPACT_ATOMS: atom_id res chain seq x y z
N MET A 1 -55.46 -47.69 -5.10
CA MET A 1 -54.89 -46.36 -4.82
C MET A 1 -53.54 -46.54 -4.13
N ALA A 2 -52.52 -47.04 -4.84
CA ALA A 2 -51.21 -47.32 -4.25
C ALA A 2 -50.07 -47.20 -5.30
N HIS A 3 -50.22 -46.29 -6.26
CA HIS A 3 -49.24 -46.12 -7.35
C HIS A 3 -48.73 -44.68 -7.50
N VAL A 4 -49.11 -43.78 -6.58
CA VAL A 4 -48.71 -42.36 -6.62
C VAL A 4 -47.68 -42.01 -5.53
N GLU A 5 -47.56 -42.80 -4.45
CA GLU A 5 -46.66 -42.48 -3.33
C GLU A 5 -45.16 -42.51 -3.71
N GLY A 6 -44.73 -43.39 -4.60
CA GLY A 6 -43.31 -43.50 -4.99
C GLY A 6 -42.77 -42.32 -5.83
N ASN A 7 -43.63 -41.58 -6.53
CA ASN A 7 -43.21 -40.42 -7.33
C ASN A 7 -43.09 -39.16 -6.46
N VAL A 8 -43.96 -39.03 -5.46
CA VAL A 8 -43.93 -37.91 -4.53
C VAL A 8 -42.61 -37.92 -3.74
N GLU A 9 -42.16 -39.08 -3.27
CA GLU A 9 -40.86 -39.21 -2.58
C GLU A 9 -39.67 -38.80 -3.47
N MET A 10 -39.68 -39.17 -4.76
CA MET A 10 -38.65 -38.78 -5.73
C MET A 10 -38.67 -37.28 -6.06
N ASP A 11 -39.86 -36.69 -6.24
CA ASP A 11 -40.03 -35.26 -6.55
C ASP A 11 -39.56 -34.38 -5.37
N TRP A 12 -39.81 -34.79 -4.13
CA TRP A 12 -39.31 -34.09 -2.93
C TRP A 12 -37.78 -34.11 -2.85
N ILE A 13 -37.14 -35.24 -3.19
CA ILE A 13 -35.67 -35.33 -3.23
C ILE A 13 -35.09 -34.40 -4.29
N ILE A 14 -35.71 -34.31 -5.47
CA ILE A 14 -35.30 -33.39 -6.54
C ILE A 14 -35.44 -31.93 -6.09
N ILE A 15 -36.54 -31.57 -5.43
CA ILE A 15 -36.75 -30.20 -4.91
C ILE A 15 -35.71 -29.84 -3.85
N VAL A 16 -35.42 -30.73 -2.90
CA VAL A 16 -34.38 -30.52 -1.88
C VAL A 16 -33.00 -30.40 -2.53
N PHE A 17 -32.71 -31.21 -3.55
CA PHE A 17 -31.45 -31.14 -4.28
C PHE A 17 -31.28 -29.82 -5.03
N ILE A 18 -32.32 -29.35 -5.74
CA ILE A 18 -32.33 -28.04 -6.41
C ILE A 18 -32.14 -26.91 -5.38
N LEU A 19 -32.83 -26.98 -4.23
CA LEU A 19 -32.69 -26.00 -3.16
C LEU A 19 -31.26 -25.98 -2.60
N MET A 20 -30.63 -27.15 -2.45
CA MET A 20 -29.23 -27.26 -2.02
C MET A 20 -28.26 -26.69 -3.07
N LEU A 21 -28.54 -26.89 -4.36
CA LEU A 21 -27.75 -26.38 -5.49
C LEU A 21 -27.81 -24.84 -5.58
N VAL A 22 -28.92 -24.23 -5.15
CA VAL A 22 -29.08 -22.77 -5.08
C VAL A 22 -28.43 -22.16 -3.83
N ILE A 23 -28.39 -22.88 -2.70
CA ILE A 23 -27.81 -22.37 -1.44
C ILE A 23 -26.29 -22.58 -1.36
N ALA A 24 -25.75 -23.66 -1.93
CA ALA A 24 -24.32 -23.97 -1.92
C ALA A 24 -23.40 -22.84 -2.47
N PRO A 25 -23.76 -22.13 -3.56
CA PRO A 25 -22.98 -20.99 -4.06
C PRO A 25 -22.85 -19.84 -3.05
N VAL A 26 -23.84 -19.64 -2.19
CA VAL A 26 -23.89 -18.51 -1.24
C VAL A 26 -22.91 -18.71 -0.06
N MET A 27 -22.69 -19.96 0.37
CA MET A 27 -21.72 -20.26 1.45
C MET A 27 -20.27 -20.00 1.04
N TRP A 28 -19.96 -20.01 -0.26
CA TRP A 28 -18.64 -19.66 -0.78
C TRP A 28 -18.34 -18.15 -0.77
N LEU A 29 -19.37 -17.32 -0.63
CA LEU A 29 -19.22 -15.85 -0.64
C LEU A 29 -19.03 -15.26 0.76
N LYS A 30 -19.09 -16.08 1.83
CA LYS A 30 -18.91 -15.58 3.20
C LYS A 30 -17.46 -15.13 3.38
N PRO A 31 -17.19 -13.83 3.60
CA PRO A 31 -15.82 -13.37 3.80
C PRO A 31 -15.24 -14.02 5.04
N SER A 32 -13.98 -14.44 4.95
CA SER A 32 -13.31 -15.08 6.08
C SER A 32 -13.25 -14.11 7.28
N PRO A 33 -13.23 -14.61 8.53
CA PRO A 33 -13.09 -13.76 9.70
C PRO A 33 -11.88 -12.81 9.62
N ARG A 34 -10.79 -13.26 8.98
CA ARG A 34 -9.59 -12.45 8.71
C ARG A 34 -9.88 -11.30 7.74
N GLN A 35 -10.57 -11.55 6.64
CA GLN A 35 -10.95 -10.51 5.68
C GLN A 35 -11.85 -9.45 6.34
N LYS A 36 -12.83 -9.88 7.16
CA LYS A 36 -13.70 -8.94 7.89
C LYS A 36 -12.89 -8.06 8.85
N ARG A 37 -11.93 -8.64 9.59
CA ARG A 37 -11.03 -7.88 10.48
C ARG A 37 -10.18 -6.86 9.70
N GLN A 38 -9.60 -7.26 8.57
CA GLN A 38 -8.81 -6.37 7.72
C GLN A 38 -9.66 -5.25 7.11
N GLN A 39 -10.90 -5.53 6.71
CA GLN A 39 -11.82 -4.49 6.22
C GLN A 39 -12.14 -3.46 7.30
N VAL A 40 -12.42 -3.90 8.53
CA VAL A 40 -12.65 -2.99 9.66
C VAL A 40 -11.42 -2.13 9.92
N LEU A 41 -10.23 -2.74 10.02
CA LEU A 41 -8.94 -2.06 10.17
C LEU A 41 -8.74 -0.96 9.13
N ARG A 42 -8.82 -1.32 7.85
CA ARG A 42 -8.59 -0.38 6.75
C ARG A 42 -9.62 0.73 6.75
N SER A 43 -10.90 0.42 7.00
CA SER A 43 -11.94 1.44 7.04
C SER A 43 -11.76 2.45 8.18
N GLN A 44 -11.32 2.00 9.35
CA GLN A 44 -11.07 2.89 10.49
C GLN A 44 -9.87 3.81 10.23
N ILE A 45 -8.80 3.27 9.67
CA ILE A 45 -7.59 4.04 9.38
C ILE A 45 -7.80 5.00 8.20
N ALA A 46 -8.53 4.58 7.17
CA ALA A 46 -8.87 5.43 6.03
C ALA A 46 -9.68 6.68 6.43
N LYS A 47 -10.58 6.55 7.41
CA LYS A 47 -11.32 7.69 7.98
C LYS A 47 -10.42 8.74 8.64
N GLN A 48 -9.18 8.39 8.97
CA GLN A 48 -8.20 9.30 9.55
C GLN A 48 -7.26 9.93 8.49
N GLY A 49 -7.63 9.85 7.20
CA GLY A 49 -6.90 10.49 6.11
C GLY A 49 -5.70 9.70 5.59
N VAL A 50 -5.58 8.43 5.96
CA VAL A 50 -4.52 7.53 5.46
C VAL A 50 -5.03 6.80 4.22
N SER A 51 -4.31 6.90 3.10
CA SER A 51 -4.66 6.12 1.90
C SER A 51 -4.13 4.69 2.04
N ILE A 52 -4.96 3.70 1.73
CA ILE A 52 -4.59 2.29 1.82
C ILE A 52 -4.82 1.63 0.47
N LYS A 53 -3.77 1.06 -0.11
CA LYS A 53 -3.83 0.33 -1.39
C LYS A 53 -3.17 -1.04 -1.26
N LEU A 54 -3.41 -1.95 -2.20
CA LEU A 54 -2.63 -3.19 -2.28
C LEU A 54 -1.70 -3.07 -3.48
N GLU A 55 -0.41 -2.99 -3.22
CA GLU A 55 0.60 -2.73 -4.26
C GLU A 55 1.84 -3.59 -4.02
N LYS A 56 2.70 -3.67 -5.04
CA LYS A 56 3.97 -4.39 -4.91
C LYS A 56 4.92 -3.56 -4.04
N PRO A 57 5.41 -4.08 -2.90
CA PRO A 57 6.40 -3.37 -2.10
C PRO A 57 7.73 -3.25 -2.87
N PRO A 58 8.57 -2.24 -2.58
CA PRO A 58 9.91 -2.10 -3.13
C PRO A 58 10.83 -3.08 -2.40
N LEU A 59 10.58 -4.37 -2.62
CA LEU A 59 11.38 -5.50 -2.18
C LEU A 59 11.66 -6.34 -3.42
N HIS A 60 12.92 -6.65 -3.69
CA HIS A 60 13.34 -7.28 -4.94
C HIS A 60 12.75 -8.70 -5.11
N TYR A 61 12.75 -9.49 -4.03
CA TYR A 61 12.29 -10.88 -4.02
C TYR A 61 10.80 -11.06 -3.72
N PHE A 62 10.04 -9.98 -3.53
CA PHE A 62 8.65 -10.09 -3.12
C PHE A 62 7.72 -10.42 -4.30
N ARG A 63 6.97 -11.51 -4.14
CA ARG A 63 5.93 -11.95 -5.08
C ARG A 63 4.56 -11.71 -4.46
N GLY A 64 3.76 -10.84 -5.07
CA GLY A 64 2.41 -10.50 -4.64
C GLY A 64 2.21 -9.01 -4.34
N THR A 65 1.11 -8.70 -3.67
CA THR A 65 0.78 -7.35 -3.20
C THR A 65 0.74 -7.31 -1.67
N MET A 66 1.08 -6.16 -1.11
CA MET A 66 1.03 -5.89 0.33
C MET A 66 0.18 -4.63 0.57
N PRO A 67 -0.56 -4.58 1.71
CA PRO A 67 -1.23 -3.36 2.13
C PRO A 67 -0.26 -2.20 2.31
N ALA A 68 -0.67 -1.08 1.72
CA ALA A 68 0.12 0.09 1.51
C ALA A 68 -0.48 1.30 2.22
N TYR A 69 -0.04 1.59 3.45
CA TYR A 69 -0.53 2.71 4.26
C TYR A 69 0.25 4.00 3.94
N ARG A 70 -0.42 5.03 3.41
CA ARG A 70 0.20 6.27 2.94
C ARG A 70 -0.34 7.50 3.64
N TRP A 71 0.58 8.29 4.17
CA TRP A 71 0.34 9.64 4.67
C TRP A 71 0.90 10.64 3.66
N HIS A 72 -0.01 11.27 2.91
CA HIS A 72 0.36 12.20 1.85
C HIS A 72 0.93 13.51 2.42
N PHE A 73 2.01 13.98 1.80
CA PHE A 73 2.53 15.33 2.00
C PHE A 73 1.69 16.34 1.18
N CYS A 74 1.68 17.60 1.61
CA CYS A 74 1.13 18.68 0.80
C CYS A 74 2.09 19.01 -0.34
N GLN A 75 1.57 19.46 -1.49
CA GLN A 75 2.41 19.82 -2.65
C GLN A 75 3.43 20.93 -2.33
N GLU A 76 3.08 21.82 -1.40
CA GLU A 76 3.93 22.93 -0.94
C GLU A 76 5.05 22.48 0.01
N GLY A 77 5.06 21.22 0.44
CA GLY A 77 6.01 20.70 1.42
C GLY A 77 6.38 19.24 1.19
N PRO A 78 7.02 18.89 0.08
CA PRO A 78 7.39 17.51 -0.22
C PRO A 78 8.41 16.95 0.80
N GLY A 79 8.31 15.65 1.07
CA GLY A 79 9.19 14.94 2.00
C GLY A 79 10.52 14.50 1.38
N PRO A 80 11.52 14.11 2.20
CA PRO A 80 12.78 13.53 1.73
C PRO A 80 12.56 12.13 1.15
N ASP A 81 13.52 11.67 0.35
CA ASP A 81 13.47 10.32 -0.23
C ASP A 81 14.32 9.36 0.61
N PHE A 82 13.68 8.35 1.19
CA PHE A 82 14.39 7.30 1.91
C PHE A 82 13.60 6.00 1.94
N LEU A 83 14.30 4.89 2.13
CA LEU A 83 13.71 3.56 2.16
C LEU A 83 14.40 2.69 3.21
N LEU A 84 13.66 2.36 4.26
CA LEU A 84 14.03 1.43 5.30
C LEU A 84 13.38 0.07 5.05
N VAL A 85 14.17 -0.99 5.23
CA VAL A 85 13.71 -2.38 5.16
C VAL A 85 14.07 -3.09 6.45
N ARG A 86 13.17 -3.95 6.94
CA ARG A 86 13.44 -4.78 8.11
C ARG A 86 14.49 -5.84 7.81
N ASP A 87 15.34 -6.17 8.78
CA ASP A 87 16.42 -7.16 8.69
C ASP A 87 15.96 -8.49 8.10
N SER A 88 14.76 -8.98 8.49
CA SER A 88 14.18 -10.23 7.99
C SER A 88 14.01 -10.30 6.46
N ASN A 89 14.03 -9.14 5.80
CA ASN A 89 13.82 -8.99 4.35
C ASN A 89 14.92 -8.15 3.69
N ALA A 90 15.95 -7.79 4.44
CA ALA A 90 17.07 -6.99 4.00
C ALA A 90 18.31 -7.87 3.78
N SER A 91 19.16 -7.48 2.84
CA SER A 91 20.50 -8.09 2.72
C SER A 91 21.39 -7.58 3.85
N GLU A 92 22.26 -8.45 4.38
CA GLU A 92 23.29 -8.07 5.37
C GLU A 92 24.26 -7.01 4.83
N ALA A 93 24.36 -6.86 3.50
CA ALA A 93 25.17 -5.82 2.86
C ALA A 93 24.59 -4.40 2.99
N LEU A 94 23.31 -4.25 3.35
CA LEU A 94 22.71 -2.92 3.58
C LEU A 94 23.23 -2.31 4.88
N GLU A 95 23.25 -0.98 4.99
CA GLU A 95 23.69 -0.30 6.21
C GLU A 95 22.65 -0.46 7.33
N PRO A 96 23.02 -0.98 8.52
CA PRO A 96 22.12 -0.98 9.68
C PRO A 96 21.77 0.45 10.10
N TYR A 97 20.50 0.68 10.47
CA TYR A 97 20.04 1.96 10.99
C TYR A 97 19.66 1.87 12.48
N TYR A 98 18.57 1.17 12.80
CA TYR A 98 18.04 1.13 14.16
C TYR A 98 17.05 -0.03 14.35
N ALA A 99 17.05 -0.67 15.52
CA ALA A 99 16.04 -1.66 15.95
C ALA A 99 15.69 -2.74 14.89
N GLY A 100 16.70 -3.26 14.19
CA GLY A 100 16.51 -4.29 13.15
C GLY A 100 16.01 -3.75 11.81
N TRP A 101 16.24 -2.47 11.53
CA TRP A 101 15.98 -1.82 10.24
C TRP A 101 17.28 -1.39 9.58
N ARG A 102 17.32 -1.49 8.25
CA ARG A 102 18.46 -1.13 7.42
C ARG A 102 18.06 -0.15 6.33
N TRP A 103 18.99 0.72 5.95
CA TRP A 103 18.83 1.60 4.80
C TRP A 103 18.98 0.82 3.50
N ARG A 104 17.92 0.79 2.70
CA ARG A 104 18.04 0.44 1.28
C ARG A 104 18.33 1.69 0.45
N ILE A 105 17.74 2.82 0.83
CA ILE A 105 18.03 4.14 0.31
C ILE A 105 18.13 5.06 1.53
N ALA A 106 19.34 5.53 1.85
CA ALA A 106 19.55 6.51 2.90
C ALA A 106 19.13 7.91 2.40
N PRO A 107 18.59 8.76 3.29
CA PRO A 107 18.24 10.12 2.91
C PRO A 107 19.50 10.90 2.49
N LEU A 108 19.37 11.76 1.47
CA LEU A 108 20.51 12.53 0.95
C LEU A 108 21.07 13.50 2.00
N ARG A 109 20.18 14.07 2.82
CA ARG A 109 20.53 14.91 3.97
C ARG A 109 20.20 14.18 5.27
N PRO A 110 21.04 14.30 6.32
CA PRO A 110 20.70 13.79 7.63
C PRO A 110 19.33 14.29 8.08
N LEU A 111 18.50 13.37 8.58
CA LEU A 111 17.22 13.73 9.17
C LEU A 111 17.49 14.56 10.44
N PRO A 112 16.81 15.72 10.62
CA PRO A 112 16.94 16.49 11.85
C PRO A 112 16.42 15.71 13.05
N ASP A 113 16.88 16.05 14.25
CA ASP A 113 16.53 15.31 15.48
C ASP A 113 15.02 15.23 15.72
N ASN A 114 14.28 16.28 15.37
CA ASN A 114 12.82 16.31 15.49
C ASN A 114 12.09 15.33 14.54
N ALA A 115 12.76 14.79 13.52
CA ALA A 115 12.24 13.72 12.66
C ALA A 115 12.91 12.37 12.96
N ALA A 116 14.22 12.37 13.24
CA ALA A 116 14.99 11.15 13.51
C ALA A 116 14.56 10.47 14.82
N ILE A 117 14.28 11.24 15.88
CA ILE A 117 13.87 10.69 17.19
C ILE A 117 12.49 10.01 17.08
N PRO A 118 11.43 10.67 16.55
CA PRO A 118 10.14 9.99 16.34
C PRO A 118 10.23 8.79 15.40
N LEU A 119 11.04 8.87 14.35
CA LEU A 119 11.25 7.74 13.44
C LEU A 119 11.81 6.53 14.20
N LYS A 120 12.89 6.70 14.98
CA LYS A 120 13.49 5.60 15.76
C LYS A 120 12.49 4.99 16.75
N ALA A 121 11.77 5.83 17.50
CA ALA A 121 10.74 5.38 18.44
C ALA A 121 9.63 4.57 17.75
N LEU A 122 9.22 5.00 16.55
CA LEU A 122 8.23 4.29 15.75
C LEU A 122 8.76 2.94 15.27
N LEU A 123 9.97 2.90 14.72
CA LEU A 123 10.60 1.67 14.19
C LEU A 123 10.77 0.58 15.25
N GLU A 124 11.04 0.95 16.50
CA GLU A 124 11.18 0.02 17.64
C GLU A 124 9.85 -0.63 18.02
N ARG A 125 8.74 0.10 17.85
CA ARG A 125 7.39 -0.35 18.26
C ARG A 125 6.60 -1.02 17.15
N LEU A 126 7.01 -0.86 15.89
CA LEU A 126 6.31 -1.45 14.76
C LEU A 126 6.25 -3.00 14.85
N PRO A 127 5.10 -3.61 14.50
CA PRO A 127 4.94 -5.06 14.52
C PRO A 127 5.93 -5.75 13.59
N GLN A 128 6.29 -7.00 13.89
CA GLN A 128 7.27 -7.79 13.13
C GLN A 128 6.97 -7.94 11.63
N ASP A 129 5.69 -7.93 11.27
CA ASP A 129 5.22 -8.07 9.89
C ASP A 129 5.12 -6.72 9.14
N ALA A 130 5.59 -5.62 9.75
CA ALA A 130 5.88 -4.37 9.05
C ALA A 130 7.28 -4.48 8.44
N LEU A 131 7.36 -4.41 7.10
CA LEU A 131 8.58 -4.78 6.37
C LEU A 131 9.31 -3.59 5.77
N VAL A 132 8.59 -2.52 5.41
CA VAL A 132 9.16 -1.36 4.72
C VAL A 132 8.56 -0.08 5.27
N VAL A 133 9.43 0.89 5.56
CA VAL A 133 9.04 2.29 5.74
C VAL A 133 9.73 3.09 4.64
N GLN A 134 8.93 3.75 3.82
CA GLN A 134 9.42 4.56 2.70
C GLN A 134 8.91 5.97 2.84
N SER A 135 9.79 6.94 2.62
CA SER A 135 9.40 8.33 2.35
C SER A 135 9.71 8.64 0.90
N THR A 136 8.78 9.32 0.26
CA THR A 136 8.93 9.89 -1.09
C THR A 136 8.52 11.36 -1.02
N PRO A 137 8.78 12.17 -2.06
CA PRO A 137 8.27 13.54 -2.12
C PRO A 137 6.76 13.66 -1.90
N TYR A 138 5.99 12.61 -2.19
CA TYR A 138 4.53 12.64 -2.18
C TYR A 138 3.88 12.03 -0.93
N ALA A 139 4.52 11.04 -0.31
CA ALA A 139 3.96 10.36 0.87
C ALA A 139 5.02 9.64 1.71
N LEU A 140 4.77 9.64 3.02
CA LEU A 140 5.33 8.68 3.96
C LEU A 140 4.47 7.40 3.94
N THR A 141 5.13 6.25 3.98
CA THR A 141 4.55 5.03 3.45
C THR A 141 4.99 3.81 4.27
N LEU A 142 4.05 3.05 4.84
CA LEU A 142 4.30 1.85 5.66
C LEU A 142 3.71 0.59 5.03
N TRP A 143 4.56 -0.36 4.65
CA TRP A 143 4.14 -1.67 4.12
C TRP A 143 4.07 -2.71 5.23
N TRP A 144 2.86 -3.25 5.43
CA TRP A 144 2.53 -4.05 6.60
C TRP A 144 1.47 -5.13 6.31
N TRP A 145 1.65 -6.33 6.86
CA TRP A 145 0.74 -7.48 6.70
C TRP A 145 -0.49 -7.50 7.62
N GLU A 146 -0.72 -6.45 8.38
CA GLU A 146 -1.94 -6.26 9.18
C GLU A 146 -2.14 -7.33 10.27
N SER A 147 -1.05 -7.80 10.89
CA SER A 147 -1.13 -8.78 11.99
C SER A 147 -1.86 -8.28 13.25
N GLN A 148 -1.87 -6.96 13.47
CA GLN A 148 -2.47 -6.30 14.65
C GLN A 148 -3.90 -5.84 14.38
N THR A 149 -4.65 -5.55 15.44
CA THR A 149 -6.00 -4.98 15.34
C THR A 149 -5.96 -3.49 15.04
N ALA A 150 -7.13 -2.95 14.70
CA ALA A 150 -7.28 -1.54 14.38
C ALA A 150 -7.02 -0.63 15.57
N GLU A 151 -7.45 -1.04 16.76
CA GLU A 151 -7.24 -0.31 18.00
C GLU A 151 -5.76 -0.22 18.34
N ARG A 152 -5.03 -1.34 18.17
CA ARG A 152 -3.59 -1.36 18.40
C ARG A 152 -2.82 -0.58 17.35
N PHE A 153 -3.21 -0.66 16.07
CA PHE A 153 -2.54 0.14 15.05
C PHE A 153 -2.84 1.64 15.19
N ALA A 154 -4.03 1.99 15.67
CA ALA A 154 -4.42 3.38 15.88
C ALA A 154 -3.50 4.12 16.85
N THR A 155 -2.81 3.41 17.77
CA THR A 155 -1.84 4.04 18.67
C THR A 155 -0.64 4.63 17.94
N TYR A 156 -0.30 4.12 16.74
CA TYR A 156 0.82 4.65 15.95
C TYR A 156 0.45 5.85 15.07
N LEU A 157 -0.85 6.12 14.87
CA LEU A 157 -1.30 7.13 13.92
C LEU A 157 -0.83 8.55 14.27
N PRO A 158 -0.88 9.01 15.53
CA PRO A 158 -0.34 10.31 15.90
C PRO A 158 1.17 10.41 15.64
N GLU A 159 1.90 9.32 15.86
CA GLU A 159 3.36 9.25 15.70
C GLU A 159 3.74 9.32 14.20
N PHE A 160 2.99 8.63 13.33
CA PHE A 160 3.13 8.76 11.87
C PHE A 160 2.79 10.17 11.36
N GLN A 161 1.73 10.79 11.91
CA GLN A 161 1.35 12.16 11.55
C GLN A 161 2.43 13.17 11.98
N GLN A 162 2.93 13.06 13.21
CA GLN A 162 4.01 13.90 13.71
C GLN A 162 5.29 13.72 12.90
N LEU A 163 5.65 12.47 12.57
CA LEU A 163 6.80 12.17 11.72
C LEU A 163 6.63 12.80 10.33
N ARG A 164 5.45 12.68 9.71
CA ARG A 164 5.14 13.34 8.44
C ARG A 164 5.36 14.85 8.52
N GLU A 165 4.78 15.53 9.52
CA GLU A 165 4.96 16.99 9.65
C GLU A 165 6.43 17.37 9.86
N SER A 166 7.18 16.56 10.60
CA SER A 166 8.61 16.78 10.84
C SER A 166 9.48 16.56 9.59
N LEU A 167 8.99 15.77 8.63
CA LEU A 167 9.65 15.50 7.35
C LEU A 167 9.25 16.48 6.25
N ARG A 168 8.17 17.25 6.44
CA ARG A 168 7.63 18.18 5.44
C ARG A 168 8.66 19.23 5.00
N GLY A 169 8.68 19.52 3.69
CA GLY A 169 9.53 20.57 3.09
C GLY A 169 11.02 20.22 3.00
N ARG A 170 11.38 18.93 3.09
CA ARG A 170 12.77 18.45 3.10
C ARG A 170 13.13 17.59 1.89
N ALA A 171 12.40 17.72 0.79
CA ALA A 171 12.66 16.97 -0.43
C ALA A 171 14.09 17.11 -0.94
N ASP A 172 14.68 15.98 -1.32
CA ASP A 172 16.06 15.88 -1.79
C ASP A 172 16.21 16.38 -3.23
N GLN A 173 15.11 16.43 -3.99
CA GLN A 173 15.06 17.00 -5.33
C GLN A 173 14.19 18.27 -5.34
N PRO A 174 14.55 19.30 -6.13
CA PRO A 174 13.60 20.36 -6.46
C PRO A 174 12.39 19.72 -7.15
N PHE A 175 11.18 20.09 -6.72
CA PHE A 175 9.95 19.52 -7.25
C PHE A 175 9.83 19.83 -8.75
N SER A 176 10.12 18.83 -9.61
CA SER A 176 9.81 18.91 -11.03
C SER A 176 8.31 18.71 -11.19
N GLN A 177 7.58 19.81 -11.36
CA GLN A 177 6.20 19.77 -11.83
C GLN A 177 6.15 18.89 -13.10
N PRO A 178 5.25 17.90 -13.23
CA PRO A 178 5.19 17.09 -14.42
C PRO A 178 5.01 18.02 -15.62
N LEU A 179 5.94 17.95 -16.57
CA LEU A 179 5.87 18.68 -17.83
C LEU A 179 4.49 18.42 -18.44
N LYS A 180 3.64 19.45 -18.40
CA LYS A 180 2.41 19.51 -19.16
C LYS A 180 2.81 19.30 -20.62
N GLY A 181 2.22 18.29 -21.26
CA GLY A 181 2.74 17.66 -22.47
C GLY A 181 3.27 18.64 -23.51
N THR A 182 4.44 18.32 -24.07
CA THR A 182 4.88 18.79 -25.37
C THR A 182 3.88 18.30 -26.42
N GLU A 183 2.84 19.09 -26.62
CA GLU A 183 1.99 19.05 -27.80
C GLU A 183 2.83 19.57 -28.97
N GLN A 184 3.18 18.62 -29.84
CA GLN A 184 3.61 18.78 -31.23
C GLN A 184 3.86 20.19 -31.75
N ALA A 185 5.14 20.54 -31.89
CA ALA A 185 5.61 21.39 -32.98
C ALA A 185 6.65 20.59 -33.77
N SER A 186 6.15 19.66 -34.59
CA SER A 186 6.96 18.97 -35.60
C SER A 186 6.23 19.06 -36.94
N SER A 187 6.38 20.19 -37.60
CA SER A 187 6.15 20.31 -39.04
C SER A 187 6.84 21.57 -39.56
N THR A 188 8.16 21.52 -39.69
CA THR A 188 8.85 22.33 -40.68
C THR A 188 10.04 21.52 -41.18
N VAL A 189 9.99 21.21 -42.48
CA VAL A 189 11.06 20.96 -43.44
C VAL A 189 10.55 19.85 -44.38
N SER A 190 9.90 20.29 -45.45
CA SER A 190 9.90 19.56 -46.71
C SER A 190 10.53 20.52 -47.71
N ASP A 191 11.85 20.36 -47.91
CA ASP A 191 12.53 20.86 -49.09
C ASP A 191 11.89 20.18 -50.30
N GLN A 192 11.33 20.98 -51.20
CA GLN A 192 11.07 20.56 -52.57
C GLN A 192 11.92 21.46 -53.46
N ASP A 193 12.91 20.81 -54.06
CA ASP A 193 13.65 21.25 -55.23
C ASP A 193 12.74 21.88 -56.28
N ALA A 194 13.08 23.10 -56.70
CA ALA A 194 12.79 23.60 -58.04
C ALA A 194 13.69 24.79 -58.37
N GLY A 195 14.99 24.49 -58.56
CA GLY A 195 15.91 25.36 -59.28
C GLY A 195 16.02 24.93 -60.74
N LEU A 196 15.43 25.74 -61.63
CA LEU A 196 15.88 26.06 -62.99
C LEU A 196 16.33 24.93 -63.93
N SER A 197 15.49 24.65 -64.93
CA SER A 197 15.84 24.68 -66.37
C SER A 197 14.58 24.85 -67.21
#